data_AF-A0A0T5PIE2-F1
#
_entry.id   AF-A0A0T5PIE2-F1
#
_cell.length_a   1.000
_cell.length_b   1.000
_cell.length_c   1.000
_cell.angle_alpha   90.00
_cell.angle_beta   90.00
_cell.angle_gamma   90.00
#
_symmetry.space_group_name_H-M   'P 1'
#
loop_
_entity.id
_entity.type
_entity.pdbx_description
1 polymer ?
#
loop_
_entity_poly.entity_id
_entity_poly.type
_entity_poly.pdbx_seq_one_letter_code
_entity_poly.pdbx_strand_id
1 'polypeptide(L)'
;MAVNKYASFLQTIESEWRQIPSYEQLVKHFSVAKIRRHKRLFDWLLDTKLVAVDSELKKENAEQNQILQILRNAKVSPQMGLVIGSFLEKLMLQNQNGQLSLRTIRLYIRTATSLANHCAIKKHTLPTQSDIDSFLEAFPGHRASAYRFVTYLRAKAICCLWIGKPSRAVAKSKHEAKLKKRLFMCLSKLKRGVSHAKIDWKYWALQYFHGIDPKSSRKLVQSITGIVDGEGVLYIHMGKKLWIPNVDISIVA
;
A
#
# COMPACT_ATOMS: atom_id res chain seq x y z
N MET A 1 33.64 5.92 28.76
CA MET A 1 33.06 7.22 29.17
C MET A 1 32.40 7.87 27.96
N ALA A 2 31.07 7.94 27.90
CA ALA A 2 30.34 8.53 26.77
C ALA A 2 29.33 9.59 27.26
N VAL A 3 29.76 10.48 28.16
CA VAL A 3 28.92 11.56 28.72
C VAL A 3 28.67 12.67 27.67
N ASN A 4 29.41 12.69 26.56
CA ASN A 4 29.49 13.85 25.66
C ASN A 4 28.78 13.69 24.29
N LYS A 5 27.75 12.84 24.18
CA LYS A 5 26.96 12.73 22.92
C LYS A 5 25.77 13.69 22.86
N TYR A 6 25.27 14.12 24.02
CA TYR A 6 24.07 14.95 24.14
C TYR A 6 24.37 16.40 24.52
N ALA A 7 25.62 16.71 24.94
CA ALA A 7 26.01 18.02 25.43
C ALA A 7 25.80 19.12 24.38
N SER A 8 26.21 18.91 23.14
CA SER A 8 26.02 19.89 22.05
C SER A 8 24.54 20.16 21.75
N PHE A 9 23.68 19.16 21.90
CA PHE A 9 22.24 19.31 21.75
C PHE A 9 21.62 20.11 22.90
N LEU A 10 21.99 19.78 24.15
CA LEU A 10 21.49 20.49 25.34
C LEU A 10 21.98 21.95 25.39
N GLN A 11 23.24 22.21 25.03
CA GLN A 11 23.77 23.56 24.89
C GLN A 11 23.01 24.39 23.85
N THR A 12 22.58 23.77 22.74
CA THR A 12 21.77 24.46 21.73
C THR A 12 20.36 24.74 22.24
N ILE A 13 19.78 23.85 23.06
CA ILE A 13 18.48 24.11 23.68
C ILE A 13 18.58 25.28 24.66
N GLU A 14 19.63 25.29 25.47
CA GLU A 14 19.87 26.31 26.48
C GLU A 14 20.18 27.67 25.85
N SER A 15 20.97 27.72 24.77
CA SER A 15 21.29 28.97 24.07
C SER A 15 20.08 29.59 23.39
N GLU A 16 19.22 28.77 22.77
CA GLU A 16 18.18 29.24 21.87
C GLU A 16 16.84 29.51 22.56
N TRP A 17 16.48 28.68 23.55
CA TRP A 17 15.20 28.81 24.25
C TRP A 17 15.32 29.13 25.74
N ARG A 18 16.45 28.83 26.40
CA ARG A 18 16.65 28.95 27.87
C ARG A 18 15.63 28.22 28.75
N GLN A 19 14.69 27.52 28.14
CA GLN A 19 13.66 26.68 28.72
C GLN A 19 13.44 25.50 27.79
N ILE A 20 12.68 24.50 28.23
CA ILE A 20 12.45 23.32 27.39
C ILE A 20 11.45 23.68 26.27
N PRO A 21 11.86 23.65 24.99
CA PRO A 21 11.02 24.04 23.86
C PRO A 21 9.92 23.00 23.57
N SER A 22 8.85 23.47 22.94
CA SER A 22 7.79 22.59 22.44
C SER A 22 8.32 21.61 21.38
N TYR A 23 7.61 20.49 21.19
CA TYR A 23 7.99 19.50 20.17
C TYR A 23 8.06 20.11 18.77
N GLU A 24 7.16 21.05 18.45
CA GLU A 24 7.13 21.74 17.16
C GLU A 24 8.41 22.57 16.95
N GLN A 25 8.81 23.35 17.94
CA GLN A 25 10.04 24.16 17.89
C GLN A 25 11.28 23.27 17.71
N LEU A 26 11.32 22.12 18.39
CA LEU A 26 12.40 21.14 18.26
C LEU A 26 12.48 20.51 16.87
N VAL A 27 11.33 20.11 16.29
CA VAL A 27 11.27 19.54 14.95
C VAL A 27 11.67 20.58 13.90
N LYS A 28 11.22 21.82 14.06
CA LYS A 28 11.55 22.92 13.15
C LYS A 28 13.04 23.25 13.15
N HIS A 29 13.68 23.27 14.32
CA HIS A 29 15.10 23.63 14.44
C HIS A 29 16.05 22.46 14.08
N PHE A 30 15.80 21.26 14.60
CA PHE A 30 16.74 20.15 14.44
C PHE A 30 16.43 19.21 13.27
N SER A 31 15.23 19.30 12.68
CA SER A 31 14.67 18.33 11.74
C SER A 31 14.40 16.94 12.34
N VAL A 32 13.44 16.22 11.75
CA VAL A 32 13.04 14.86 12.17
C VAL A 32 14.21 13.87 12.11
N ALA A 33 15.17 14.05 11.20
CA ALA A 33 16.31 13.15 11.05
C ALA A 33 17.28 13.23 12.24
N LYS A 34 17.56 14.43 12.75
CA LYS A 34 18.46 14.64 13.89
C LYS A 34 17.81 14.17 15.20
N ILE A 35 16.49 14.38 15.33
CA ILE A 35 15.66 13.81 16.41
C ILE A 35 15.80 12.29 16.46
N ARG A 36 15.71 11.59 15.31
CA ARG A 36 15.91 10.12 15.27
C ARG A 36 17.32 9.69 15.69
N ARG A 37 18.36 10.47 15.36
CA ARG A 37 19.74 10.18 15.81
C ARG A 37 19.91 10.30 17.33
N HIS A 38 19.09 11.12 17.98
CA HIS A 38 19.12 11.38 19.42
C HIS A 38 17.88 10.79 20.12
N LYS A 39 17.36 9.67 19.58
CA LYS A 39 16.09 9.06 20.01
C LYS A 39 16.00 8.88 21.52
N ARG A 40 17.04 8.35 22.19
CA ARG A 40 17.01 8.11 23.65
C ARG A 40 16.83 9.38 24.49
N LEU A 41 17.43 10.49 24.08
CA LEU A 41 17.26 11.77 24.77
C LEU A 41 15.86 12.33 24.55
N PHE A 42 15.33 12.18 23.33
CA PHE A 42 13.95 12.55 23.02
C PHE A 42 12.94 11.70 23.76
N ASP A 43 13.10 10.37 23.76
CA ASP A 43 12.23 9.45 24.50
C ASP A 43 12.24 9.83 26.00
N TRP A 44 13.40 10.15 26.57
CA TRP A 44 13.49 10.65 27.95
C TRP A 44 12.77 12.00 28.17
N LEU A 45 12.91 12.97 27.26
CA LEU A 45 12.18 14.25 27.32
C LEU A 45 10.65 14.07 27.23
N LEU A 46 10.20 13.01 26.55
CA LEU A 46 8.78 12.65 26.43
C LEU A 46 8.28 11.92 27.67
N ASP A 47 9.06 10.96 28.18
CA ASP A 47 8.72 10.16 29.37
C ASP A 47 8.67 11.03 30.63
N THR A 48 9.52 12.06 30.70
CA THR A 48 9.53 13.06 31.77
C THR A 48 8.46 14.15 31.61
N LYS A 49 7.65 14.11 30.54
CA LYS A 49 6.64 15.11 30.16
C LYS A 49 7.19 16.54 30.00
N LEU A 50 8.50 16.68 29.88
CA LEU A 50 9.14 17.98 29.65
C LEU A 50 8.88 18.51 28.24
N VAL A 51 8.55 17.62 27.30
CA VAL A 51 8.09 17.95 25.95
C VAL A 51 6.78 17.20 25.69
N ALA A 52 5.70 17.91 25.34
CA ALA A 52 4.49 17.28 24.83
C ALA A 52 4.66 17.02 23.32
N VAL A 53 4.82 15.75 22.91
CA VAL A 53 4.62 15.38 21.50
C VAL A 53 3.14 15.39 21.23
N ASP A 54 2.71 16.38 20.46
CA ASP A 54 1.48 16.22 19.70
C ASP A 54 1.72 15.15 18.63
N SER A 55 1.27 13.93 18.94
CA SER A 55 1.40 12.78 18.07
C SER A 55 0.63 12.95 16.76
N GLU A 56 -0.38 13.82 16.74
CA GLU A 56 -1.14 14.17 15.54
C GLU A 56 -0.33 15.12 14.67
N LEU A 57 0.21 16.20 15.24
CA LEU A 57 1.05 17.16 14.53
C LEU A 57 2.29 16.49 13.89
N LYS A 58 2.86 15.49 14.55
CA LYS A 58 3.95 14.66 13.98
C LYS A 58 3.50 13.84 12.77
N LYS A 59 2.30 13.25 12.82
CA LYS A 59 1.74 12.46 11.71
C LYS A 59 1.40 13.37 10.53
N GLU A 60 0.81 14.53 10.78
CA GLU A 60 0.48 15.51 9.75
C GLU A 60 1.74 16.00 9.02
N ASN A 61 2.77 16.40 9.76
CA ASN A 61 4.07 16.77 9.19
C ASN A 61 4.68 15.64 8.35
N ALA A 62 4.54 14.38 8.79
CA ALA A 62 5.03 13.25 8.01
C ALA A 62 4.25 13.06 6.70
N GLU A 63 2.93 13.21 6.72
CA GLU A 63 2.09 13.10 5.52
C GLU A 63 2.37 14.25 4.53
N GLN A 64 2.51 15.49 5.01
CA GLN A 64 2.89 16.64 4.17
C GLN A 64 4.24 16.43 3.49
N ASN A 65 5.25 15.98 4.24
CA ASN A 65 6.56 15.66 3.68
C ASN A 65 6.50 14.58 2.60
N GLN A 66 5.65 13.56 2.78
CA GLN A 66 5.46 12.53 1.77
C GLN A 66 4.76 13.06 0.52
N ILE A 67 3.78 13.95 0.65
CA ILE A 67 3.15 14.62 -0.50
C ILE A 67 4.20 15.40 -1.29
N LEU A 68 5.03 16.20 -0.62
CA LEU A 68 6.11 16.95 -1.26
C LEU A 68 7.12 16.04 -1.97
N GLN A 69 7.51 14.92 -1.34
CA GLN A 69 8.40 13.94 -1.96
C GLN A 69 7.78 13.31 -3.22
N ILE A 70 6.49 12.99 -3.20
CA ILE A 70 5.79 12.45 -4.36
C ILE A 70 5.82 13.44 -5.52
N LEU A 71 5.60 14.74 -5.25
CA LEU A 71 5.60 15.79 -6.27
C LEU A 71 7.01 16.02 -6.83
N ARG A 72 8.03 16.10 -5.97
CA ARG A 72 9.43 16.28 -6.38
C ARG A 72 9.94 15.14 -7.27
N ASN A 73 9.49 13.93 -7.02
CA ASN A 73 9.90 12.74 -7.77
C ASN A 73 9.03 12.48 -9.02
N ALA A 74 7.99 13.27 -9.25
CA ALA A 74 7.12 13.11 -10.40
C ALA A 74 7.84 13.55 -11.69
N LYS A 75 7.88 12.67 -12.69
CA LYS A 75 8.49 12.93 -14.00
C LYS A 75 7.38 13.27 -14.99
N VAL A 76 6.76 14.43 -14.78
CA VAL A 76 5.57 14.87 -15.52
C VAL A 76 5.88 16.07 -16.40
N SER A 77 5.10 16.26 -17.46
CA SER A 77 5.18 17.47 -18.29
C SER A 77 4.83 18.71 -17.45
N PRO A 78 5.33 19.92 -17.82
CA PRO A 78 4.97 21.15 -17.13
C PRO A 78 3.45 21.38 -17.05
N GLN A 79 2.74 21.12 -18.15
CA GLN A 79 1.28 21.22 -18.20
C GLN A 79 0.60 20.28 -17.20
N MET A 80 1.02 19.02 -17.13
CA MET A 80 0.46 18.07 -16.16
C MET A 80 0.82 18.42 -14.72
N GLY A 81 2.02 18.98 -14.50
CA GLY A 81 2.44 19.52 -13.21
C GLY A 81 1.48 20.60 -12.69
N LEU A 82 1.07 21.55 -13.54
CA LEU A 82 0.09 22.58 -13.19
C LEU A 82 -1.30 21.99 -12.86
N VAL A 83 -1.73 20.98 -13.62
CA VAL A 83 -2.99 20.27 -13.37
C VAL A 83 -2.96 19.54 -12.02
N ILE A 84 -1.85 18.89 -11.68
CA ILE A 84 -1.67 18.21 -10.39
C ILE A 84 -1.57 19.23 -9.25
N GLY A 85 -0.92 20.38 -9.46
CA GLY A 85 -0.85 21.47 -8.50
C GLY A 85 -2.22 22.04 -8.15
N SER A 86 -3.01 22.42 -9.17
CA SER A 86 -4.39 22.89 -8.95
C SER A 86 -5.29 21.83 -8.32
N PHE A 87 -5.07 20.56 -8.63
CA PHE A 87 -5.77 19.45 -7.95
C PHE A 87 -5.38 19.37 -6.47
N LEU A 88 -4.10 19.52 -6.14
CA LEU A 88 -3.62 19.55 -4.75
C LEU A 88 -4.22 20.70 -3.96
N GLU A 89 -4.24 21.91 -4.51
CA GLU A 89 -4.85 23.08 -3.87
C GLU A 89 -6.31 22.81 -3.51
N LYS A 90 -7.09 22.27 -4.45
CA LYS A 90 -8.47 21.86 -4.20
C LYS A 90 -8.58 20.85 -3.06
N LEU A 91 -7.69 19.86 -3.02
CA LEU A 91 -7.69 18.87 -1.95
C LEU A 91 -7.30 19.47 -0.59
N MET A 92 -6.35 20.40 -0.57
CA MET A 92 -5.92 21.08 0.66
C MET A 92 -7.02 21.97 1.25
N LEU A 93 -7.82 22.65 0.42
CA LEU A 93 -9.02 23.35 0.87
C LEU A 93 -10.03 22.38 1.54
N GLN A 94 -10.19 21.18 0.99
CA GLN A 94 -11.05 20.15 1.60
C GLN A 94 -10.48 19.63 2.93
N ASN A 95 -9.16 19.58 3.10
CA ASN A 95 -8.54 19.24 4.38
C ASN A 95 -8.73 20.32 5.43
N GLN A 96 -8.59 21.60 5.06
CA GLN A 96 -8.87 22.74 5.95
C GLN A 96 -10.32 22.72 6.45
N ASN A 97 -11.26 22.29 5.61
CA ASN A 97 -12.68 22.14 5.97
C ASN A 97 -13.01 20.80 6.67
N GLY A 98 -12.01 20.01 7.06
CA GLY A 98 -12.21 18.72 7.74
C GLY A 98 -12.80 17.59 6.88
N GLN A 99 -12.96 17.79 5.58
CA GLN A 99 -13.60 16.81 4.68
C GLN A 99 -12.64 15.69 4.25
N LEU A 100 -11.34 15.95 4.24
CA LEU A 100 -10.30 15.00 3.86
C LEU A 100 -9.16 15.03 4.87
N SER A 101 -8.55 13.87 5.12
CA SER A 101 -7.27 13.81 5.83
C SER A 101 -6.09 13.95 4.86
N LEU A 102 -4.95 14.46 5.36
CA LEU A 102 -3.68 14.49 4.62
C LEU A 102 -3.28 13.13 4.06
N ARG A 103 -3.58 12.04 4.78
CA ARG A 103 -3.35 10.67 4.31
C ARG A 103 -4.11 10.38 3.02
N THR A 104 -5.39 10.75 2.96
CA THR A 104 -6.23 10.59 1.77
C THR A 104 -5.72 11.45 0.62
N ILE A 105 -5.29 12.68 0.91
CA ILE A 105 -4.69 13.57 -0.09
C ILE A 105 -3.43 12.94 -0.68
N ARG A 106 -2.53 12.40 0.17
CA ARG A 106 -1.33 11.68 -0.29
C ARG A 106 -1.68 10.54 -1.25
N LEU A 107 -2.73 9.76 -0.95
CA LEU A 107 -3.22 8.67 -1.82
C LEU A 107 -3.70 9.19 -3.19
N TYR A 108 -4.41 10.32 -3.22
CA TYR A 108 -4.87 10.95 -4.46
C TYR A 108 -3.71 11.52 -5.28
N ILE A 109 -2.80 12.25 -4.65
CA ILE A 109 -1.62 12.82 -5.31
C ILE A 109 -0.70 11.75 -5.84
N ARG A 110 -0.43 10.68 -5.06
CA ARG A 110 0.33 9.53 -5.55
C ARG A 110 -0.31 8.93 -6.79
N THR A 111 -1.63 8.82 -6.83
CA THR A 111 -2.32 8.24 -7.99
C THR A 111 -2.25 9.16 -9.20
N ALA A 112 -2.44 10.47 -9.01
CA ALA A 112 -2.34 11.47 -10.08
C ALA A 112 -0.94 11.49 -10.69
N THR A 113 0.12 11.49 -9.87
CA THR A 113 1.51 11.46 -10.37
C THR A 113 1.87 10.13 -11.00
N SER A 114 1.44 8.99 -10.44
CA SER A 114 1.66 7.67 -11.06
C SER A 114 0.96 7.55 -12.42
N LEU A 115 -0.27 8.04 -12.55
CA LEU A 115 -0.98 8.06 -13.83
C LEU A 115 -0.27 8.99 -14.83
N ALA A 116 0.11 10.19 -14.41
CA ALA A 116 0.83 11.13 -15.26
C ALA A 116 2.17 10.56 -15.76
N ASN A 117 2.92 9.89 -14.89
CA ASN A 117 4.14 9.18 -15.29
C ASN A 117 3.84 8.05 -16.29
N HIS A 118 2.74 7.32 -16.11
CA HIS A 118 2.30 6.26 -17.04
C HIS A 118 1.97 6.82 -18.42
N CYS A 119 1.32 7.98 -18.49
CA CYS A 119 1.08 8.71 -19.74
C CYS A 119 2.39 9.21 -20.38
N ALA A 120 3.30 9.74 -19.56
CA ALA A 120 4.57 10.27 -20.04
C ALA A 120 5.46 9.19 -20.70
N ILE A 121 5.44 7.95 -20.21
CA ILE A 121 6.13 6.81 -20.83
C ILE A 121 5.66 6.59 -22.27
N LYS A 122 4.36 6.82 -22.54
CA LYS A 122 3.76 6.74 -23.87
C LYS A 122 3.84 8.06 -24.65
N LYS A 123 4.58 9.05 -24.15
CA LYS A 123 4.74 10.40 -24.73
C LYS A 123 3.43 11.18 -24.84
N HIS A 124 2.41 10.83 -24.06
CA HIS A 124 1.17 11.60 -23.98
C HIS A 124 1.29 12.72 -22.96
N THR A 125 0.93 13.95 -23.34
CA THR A 125 0.93 15.12 -22.45
C THR A 125 -0.25 15.13 -21.49
N LEU A 126 -1.40 14.64 -21.94
CA LEU A 126 -2.64 14.46 -21.17
C LEU A 126 -3.09 12.99 -21.25
N PRO A 127 -3.77 12.47 -20.21
CA PRO A 127 -4.27 11.11 -20.20
C PRO A 127 -5.34 10.89 -21.28
N THR A 128 -5.22 9.79 -22.02
CA THR A 128 -6.26 9.26 -22.91
C THR A 128 -7.03 8.13 -22.22
N GLN A 129 -8.16 7.70 -22.78
CA GLN A 129 -8.92 6.57 -22.23
C GLN A 129 -8.08 5.29 -22.17
N SER A 130 -7.29 5.02 -23.22
CA SER A 130 -6.34 3.90 -23.26
C SER A 130 -5.29 3.95 -22.14
N ASP A 131 -4.86 5.15 -21.74
CA ASP A 131 -3.92 5.30 -20.63
C ASP A 131 -4.54 4.97 -19.29
N ILE A 132 -5.78 5.41 -19.07
CA ILE A 132 -6.56 5.06 -17.88
C ILE A 132 -6.76 3.55 -17.79
N ASP A 133 -7.19 2.92 -18.87
CA ASP A 133 -7.49 1.49 -18.88
C ASP A 133 -6.23 0.66 -18.63
N SER A 134 -5.16 0.91 -19.38
CA SER A 134 -3.87 0.23 -19.18
C SER A 134 -3.26 0.52 -17.79
N PHE A 135 -3.39 1.73 -17.26
CA PHE A 135 -2.94 2.07 -15.91
C PHE A 135 -3.70 1.27 -14.85
N LEU A 136 -5.03 1.17 -14.97
CA LEU A 136 -5.87 0.44 -14.02
C LEU A 136 -5.74 -1.07 -14.15
N GLU A 137 -5.35 -1.57 -15.33
CA GLU A 137 -5.00 -2.97 -15.52
C GLU A 137 -3.72 -3.35 -14.77
N ALA A 138 -2.70 -2.50 -14.83
CA ALA A 138 -1.42 -2.67 -14.13
C ALA A 138 -1.53 -2.39 -12.63
N PHE A 139 -2.31 -1.37 -12.25
CA PHE A 139 -2.40 -0.84 -10.89
C PHE A 139 -3.84 -0.78 -10.38
N PRO A 140 -4.54 -1.92 -10.23
CA PRO A 140 -5.98 -1.95 -9.91
C PRO A 140 -6.32 -1.31 -8.55
N GLY A 141 -5.38 -1.30 -7.60
CA GLY A 141 -5.54 -0.67 -6.29
C GLY A 141 -5.68 0.85 -6.33
N HIS A 142 -5.34 1.49 -7.46
CA HIS A 142 -5.47 2.93 -7.62
C HIS A 142 -6.85 3.38 -8.09
N ARG A 143 -7.79 2.46 -8.40
CA ARG A 143 -9.06 2.81 -9.06
C ARG A 143 -9.87 3.89 -8.34
N ALA A 144 -10.04 3.79 -7.02
CA ALA A 144 -10.82 4.76 -6.25
C ALA A 144 -10.18 6.16 -6.26
N SER A 145 -8.86 6.22 -6.10
CA SER A 145 -8.09 7.47 -6.16
C SER A 145 -8.05 8.05 -7.57
N ALA A 146 -7.91 7.20 -8.59
CA ALA A 146 -7.92 7.57 -10.00
C ALA A 146 -9.28 8.14 -10.40
N TYR A 147 -10.38 7.57 -9.89
CA TYR A 147 -11.73 8.09 -10.10
C TYR A 147 -11.84 9.56 -9.66
N ARG A 148 -11.30 9.90 -8.49
CA ARG A 148 -11.31 11.28 -7.97
C ARG A 148 -10.56 12.24 -8.90
N PHE A 149 -9.38 11.83 -9.37
CA PHE A 149 -8.56 12.65 -10.26
C PHE A 149 -9.19 12.79 -11.66
N VAL A 150 -9.67 11.69 -12.26
CA VAL A 150 -10.38 11.72 -13.55
C VAL A 150 -11.65 12.58 -13.48
N THR A 151 -12.39 12.51 -12.38
CA THR A 151 -13.54 13.39 -12.15
C THR A 151 -13.13 14.85 -12.09
N TYR A 152 -11.99 15.15 -11.46
CA TYR A 152 -11.42 16.50 -11.45
C TYR A 152 -11.04 16.99 -12.86
N LEU A 153 -10.35 16.16 -13.65
CA LEU A 153 -9.98 16.48 -15.03
C LEU A 153 -11.22 16.78 -15.89
N ARG A 154 -12.27 15.96 -15.75
CA ARG A 154 -13.54 16.17 -16.46
C ARG A 154 -14.23 17.46 -16.04
N ALA A 155 -14.28 17.73 -14.73
CA ALA A 155 -14.91 18.94 -14.20
C ALA A 155 -14.17 20.22 -14.61
N LYS A 156 -12.87 20.13 -14.90
CA LYS A 156 -12.07 21.24 -15.44
C LYS A 156 -12.03 21.29 -16.97
N ALA A 157 -12.84 20.47 -17.65
CA ALA A 157 -12.87 20.34 -19.11
C ALA A 157 -11.50 20.03 -19.74
N ILE A 158 -10.59 19.40 -18.99
CA ILE A 158 -9.25 19.04 -19.46
C ILE A 158 -9.33 17.80 -20.36
N CYS A 159 -10.08 16.78 -19.93
CA CYS A 159 -10.30 15.56 -20.70
C CYS A 159 -11.67 14.93 -20.42
N CYS A 160 -12.29 14.34 -21.45
CA CYS A 160 -13.52 13.56 -21.35
C CYS A 160 -13.23 12.08 -21.10
N LEU A 161 -12.68 11.76 -19.92
CA LEU A 161 -12.27 10.40 -19.54
C LEU A 161 -13.29 9.73 -18.63
N TRP A 162 -13.36 8.40 -18.67
CA TRP A 162 -14.26 7.63 -17.83
C TRP A 162 -13.56 6.45 -17.15
N ILE A 163 -13.96 6.13 -15.92
CA ILE A 163 -13.53 4.92 -15.23
C ILE A 163 -14.79 4.08 -15.00
N GLY A 164 -14.91 3.00 -15.75
CA GLY A 164 -16.05 2.10 -15.61
C GLY A 164 -16.03 1.30 -14.31
N LYS A 165 -17.08 0.51 -14.08
CA LYS A 165 -17.08 -0.49 -13.01
C LYS A 165 -16.10 -1.62 -13.37
N PRO A 166 -15.38 -2.20 -12.39
CA PRO A 166 -14.56 -3.37 -12.66
C PRO A 166 -15.42 -4.50 -13.21
N SER A 167 -15.06 -5.06 -14.35
CA SER A 167 -15.73 -6.25 -14.88
C SER A 167 -15.54 -7.40 -13.90
N ARG A 168 -16.66 -7.95 -13.38
CA ARG A 168 -16.64 -9.11 -12.48
C ARG A 168 -15.97 -10.31 -13.14
N ALA A 169 -16.18 -10.50 -14.44
CA ALA A 169 -15.54 -11.56 -15.22
C ALA A 169 -14.01 -11.39 -15.26
N VAL A 170 -13.52 -10.17 -15.53
CA VAL A 170 -12.07 -9.88 -15.54
C VAL A 170 -11.46 -10.06 -14.14
N ALA A 171 -12.15 -9.61 -13.09
CA ALA A 171 -11.69 -9.78 -11.71
C ALA A 171 -11.60 -11.27 -11.33
N LYS A 172 -12.60 -12.07 -11.70
CA LYS A 172 -12.63 -13.53 -11.50
C LYS A 172 -11.48 -14.20 -12.25
N SER A 173 -11.29 -13.90 -13.53
CA SER A 173 -10.20 -14.44 -14.35
C SER A 173 -8.81 -14.10 -13.77
N LYS A 174 -8.57 -12.84 -13.36
CA LYS A 174 -7.31 -12.46 -12.69
C LYS A 174 -7.09 -13.19 -11.36
N HIS A 175 -8.16 -13.39 -10.59
CA HIS A 175 -8.10 -14.14 -9.33
C HIS A 175 -7.74 -15.61 -9.57
N GLU A 176 -8.40 -16.27 -10.52
CA GLU A 176 -8.11 -17.65 -10.92
C GLU A 176 -6.66 -17.80 -11.45
N ALA A 177 -6.20 -16.88 -12.30
CA ALA A 177 -4.82 -16.87 -12.80
C ALA A 177 -3.79 -16.75 -11.66
N LYS A 178 -4.08 -15.92 -10.64
CA LYS A 178 -3.24 -15.78 -9.45
C LYS A 178 -3.19 -17.09 -8.65
N LEU A 179 -4.33 -17.73 -8.43
CA LEU A 179 -4.41 -19.02 -7.73
C LEU A 179 -3.68 -20.12 -8.50
N LYS A 180 -3.89 -20.21 -9.82
CA LYS A 180 -3.17 -21.13 -10.71
C LYS A 180 -1.64 -20.95 -10.61
N LYS A 181 -1.16 -19.70 -10.62
CA LYS A 181 0.26 -19.39 -10.41
C LYS A 181 0.79 -19.86 -9.05
N ARG A 182 -0.01 -19.72 -7.98
CA ARG A 182 0.34 -20.21 -6.64
C ARG A 182 0.43 -21.74 -6.60
N LEU A 183 -0.50 -22.43 -7.24
CA LEU A 183 -0.47 -23.89 -7.37
C LEU A 183 0.81 -24.37 -8.10
N PHE A 184 1.17 -23.76 -9.24
CA PHE A 184 2.42 -24.10 -9.92
C PHE A 184 3.67 -23.82 -9.08
N MET A 185 3.66 -22.75 -8.28
CA MET A 185 4.76 -22.50 -7.33
C MET A 185 4.84 -23.57 -6.23
N CYS A 186 3.72 -24.10 -5.77
CA CYS A 186 3.72 -25.22 -4.83
C CYS A 186 4.35 -26.46 -5.47
N LEU A 187 3.95 -26.81 -6.69
CA LEU A 187 4.54 -27.93 -7.44
C LEU A 187 6.05 -27.78 -7.63
N SER A 188 6.53 -26.59 -7.99
CA SER A 188 7.97 -26.36 -8.18
C SER A 188 8.75 -26.43 -6.87
N LYS A 189 8.16 -25.99 -5.75
CA LYS A 189 8.75 -26.14 -4.41
C LYS A 189 8.78 -27.60 -3.93
N LEU A 190 7.73 -28.36 -4.24
CA LEU A 190 7.65 -29.79 -3.92
C LEU A 190 8.73 -30.60 -4.65
N LYS A 191 8.96 -30.31 -5.94
CA LYS A 191 10.08 -30.89 -6.70
C LYS A 191 11.46 -30.62 -6.08
N ARG A 192 11.59 -29.55 -5.28
CA ARG A 192 12.83 -29.19 -4.55
C ARG A 192 12.85 -29.73 -3.11
N GLY A 193 11.92 -30.59 -2.73
CA GLY A 193 11.88 -31.21 -1.40
C GLY A 193 11.30 -30.34 -0.28
N VAL A 194 10.64 -29.21 -0.59
CA VAL A 194 10.07 -28.33 0.45
C VAL A 194 8.75 -28.91 0.98
N SER A 195 8.80 -29.60 2.12
CA SER A 195 7.67 -30.31 2.73
C SER A 195 6.43 -29.44 3.00
N HIS A 196 6.62 -28.21 3.50
CA HIS A 196 5.52 -27.28 3.78
C HIS A 196 4.72 -26.85 2.53
N ALA A 197 5.27 -27.06 1.33
CA ALA A 197 4.54 -26.75 0.09
C ALA A 197 3.31 -27.65 -0.11
N LYS A 198 3.22 -28.82 0.56
CA LYS A 198 2.01 -29.67 0.57
C LYS A 198 0.84 -28.99 1.29
N ILE A 199 1.12 -28.31 2.39
CA ILE A 199 0.12 -27.56 3.15
C ILE A 199 -0.35 -26.36 2.33
N ASP A 200 0.58 -25.63 1.72
CA ASP A 200 0.26 -24.54 0.80
C ASP A 200 -0.59 -25.03 -0.39
N TRP A 201 -0.26 -26.19 -0.98
CA TRP A 201 -1.03 -26.79 -2.06
C TRP A 201 -2.48 -27.00 -1.66
N LYS A 202 -2.73 -27.69 -0.53
CA LYS A 202 -4.09 -27.94 -0.03
C LYS A 202 -4.87 -26.63 0.17
N TYR A 203 -4.22 -25.62 0.74
CA TYR A 203 -4.80 -24.31 0.98
C TYR A 203 -5.19 -23.57 -0.31
N TRP A 204 -4.32 -23.58 -1.34
CA TRP A 204 -4.60 -22.92 -2.62
C TRP A 204 -5.55 -23.73 -3.50
N ALA A 205 -5.52 -25.06 -3.42
CA ALA A 205 -6.37 -25.95 -4.21
C ALA A 205 -7.84 -25.82 -3.82
N LEU A 206 -8.13 -25.70 -2.51
CA LEU A 206 -9.49 -25.41 -2.01
C LEU A 206 -10.04 -24.09 -2.55
N GLN A 207 -9.21 -23.05 -2.63
CA GLN A 207 -9.60 -21.76 -3.22
C GLN A 207 -9.82 -21.86 -4.73
N TYR A 208 -8.94 -22.59 -5.44
CA TYR A 208 -8.96 -22.66 -6.90
C TYR A 208 -10.09 -23.53 -7.45
N PHE A 209 -10.23 -24.76 -6.94
CA PHE A 209 -11.19 -25.73 -7.46
C PHE A 209 -12.60 -25.52 -6.90
N HIS A 210 -12.71 -25.03 -5.65
CA HIS A 210 -13.98 -24.97 -4.92
C HIS A 210 -14.40 -23.56 -4.52
N GLY A 211 -13.59 -22.52 -4.81
CA GLY A 211 -13.93 -21.13 -4.51
C GLY A 211 -14.06 -20.80 -3.02
N ILE A 212 -13.47 -21.64 -2.14
CA ILE A 212 -13.55 -21.45 -0.69
C ILE A 212 -12.74 -20.22 -0.28
N ASP A 213 -13.25 -19.41 0.66
CA ASP A 213 -12.55 -18.21 1.09
C ASP A 213 -11.24 -18.54 1.85
N PRO A 214 -10.28 -17.58 1.92
CA PRO A 214 -9.00 -17.79 2.60
C PRO A 214 -9.09 -18.23 4.06
N LYS A 215 -10.08 -17.74 4.82
CA LYS A 215 -10.20 -18.08 6.24
C LYS A 215 -10.70 -19.51 6.40
N SER A 216 -11.74 -19.88 5.66
CA SER A 216 -12.29 -21.24 5.68
C SER A 216 -11.29 -22.27 5.14
N SER A 217 -10.57 -21.93 4.07
CA SER A 217 -9.51 -22.80 3.52
C SER A 217 -8.42 -23.07 4.55
N ARG A 218 -7.99 -22.05 5.31
CA ARG A 218 -6.97 -22.23 6.36
C ARG A 218 -7.48 -23.12 7.49
N LYS A 219 -8.74 -22.93 7.92
CA LYS A 219 -9.37 -23.78 8.95
C LYS A 219 -9.40 -25.24 8.52
N LEU A 220 -9.88 -25.52 7.30
CA LEU A 220 -9.99 -26.88 6.76
C LEU A 220 -8.64 -27.60 6.70
N VAL A 221 -7.59 -26.91 6.27
CA VAL A 221 -6.24 -27.50 6.19
C VAL A 221 -5.66 -27.78 7.58
N GLN A 222 -6.00 -26.97 8.59
CA GLN A 222 -5.51 -27.13 9.96
C GLN A 222 -6.31 -28.15 10.78
N SER A 223 -7.60 -28.35 10.49
CA SER A 223 -8.52 -29.12 11.34
C SER A 223 -8.41 -30.66 11.23
N ILE A 224 -7.43 -31.20 10.49
CA ILE A 224 -7.32 -32.67 10.22
C ILE A 224 -8.65 -33.23 9.66
N THR A 225 -9.41 -32.42 8.92
CA THR A 225 -10.71 -32.84 8.31
C THR A 225 -10.55 -33.43 6.92
N GLY A 226 -9.31 -33.53 6.43
CA GLY A 226 -9.00 -34.12 5.13
C GLY A 226 -8.89 -35.63 5.23
N ILE A 227 -9.80 -36.34 4.57
CA ILE A 227 -9.75 -37.81 4.43
C ILE A 227 -8.96 -38.10 3.16
N VAL A 228 -7.93 -38.95 3.23
CA VAL A 228 -7.21 -39.41 2.05
C VAL A 228 -8.15 -40.28 1.21
N ASP A 229 -8.32 -39.91 -0.05
CA ASP A 229 -9.27 -40.52 -0.98
C ASP A 229 -8.57 -40.76 -2.32
N GLY A 230 -7.98 -41.96 -2.46
CA GLY A 230 -7.17 -42.36 -3.61
C GLY A 230 -6.01 -41.39 -3.87
N GLU A 231 -5.99 -40.81 -5.08
CA GLU A 231 -4.99 -39.82 -5.51
C GLU A 231 -5.24 -38.41 -4.95
N GLY A 232 -6.17 -38.25 -4.01
CA GLY A 232 -6.62 -36.95 -3.51
C GLY A 232 -6.88 -36.88 -2.01
N VAL A 233 -7.40 -35.72 -1.61
CA VAL A 233 -7.86 -35.44 -0.25
C VAL A 233 -9.27 -34.86 -0.33
N LEU A 234 -10.18 -35.49 0.41
CA LEU A 234 -11.57 -35.09 0.54
C LEU A 234 -11.77 -34.24 1.80
N TYR A 235 -12.34 -33.05 1.66
CA TYR A 235 -12.76 -32.21 2.78
C TYR A 235 -14.28 -32.12 2.83
N ILE A 236 -14.85 -32.05 4.03
CA ILE A 236 -16.27 -31.74 4.22
C ILE A 236 -16.40 -30.30 4.71
N HIS A 237 -17.13 -29.47 3.96
CA HIS A 237 -17.40 -28.09 4.33
C HIS A 237 -18.86 -27.73 4.05
N MET A 238 -19.60 -27.31 5.07
CA MET A 238 -21.03 -26.97 4.96
C MET A 238 -21.87 -28.08 4.29
N GLY A 239 -21.62 -29.35 4.66
CA GLY A 239 -22.30 -30.51 4.09
C GLY A 239 -21.88 -30.89 2.66
N LYS A 240 -20.97 -30.15 2.02
CA LYS A 240 -20.43 -30.48 0.70
C LYS A 240 -19.10 -31.21 0.79
N LYS A 241 -18.95 -32.25 -0.04
CA LYS A 241 -17.71 -32.99 -0.25
C LYS A 241 -16.84 -32.24 -1.27
N LEU A 242 -15.64 -31.83 -0.85
CA LEU A 242 -14.68 -31.05 -1.64
C LEU A 242 -13.42 -31.90 -1.86
N TRP A 243 -13.29 -32.47 -3.05
CA TRP A 243 -12.13 -33.28 -3.40
C TRP A 243 -11.03 -32.40 -4.02
N ILE A 244 -9.79 -32.56 -3.57
CA ILE A 244 -8.62 -31.93 -4.20
C ILE A 244 -7.56 -32.99 -4.54
N PRO A 245 -6.85 -32.86 -5.65
CA PRO A 245 -5.77 -33.79 -6.01
C PRO A 245 -4.62 -33.71 -5.02
N ASN A 246 -4.00 -34.84 -4.72
CA ASN A 246 -2.77 -34.93 -3.98
C ASN A 246 -1.58 -34.77 -4.94
N VAL A 247 -0.47 -34.27 -4.41
CA VAL A 247 0.74 -33.94 -5.17
C VAL A 247 1.90 -34.89 -4.87
N ASP A 248 1.60 -35.99 -4.17
CA ASP A 248 2.51 -37.11 -3.91
C ASP A 248 2.64 -38.05 -5.11
N ILE A 249 2.02 -37.72 -6.24
CA ILE A 249 2.12 -38.50 -7.47
C ILE A 249 3.56 -38.43 -7.95
N SER A 250 4.27 -39.54 -7.78
CA SER A 250 5.40 -39.93 -8.60
C SER A 250 5.01 -39.66 -10.04
N ILE A 251 5.54 -38.59 -10.65
CA ILE A 251 5.52 -38.47 -12.09
C ILE A 251 6.43 -39.61 -12.55
N VAL A 252 5.85 -40.77 -12.82
CA VAL A 252 6.53 -41.86 -13.51
C VAL A 252 6.98 -41.24 -14.83
N ALA A 253 8.31 -41.21 -15.00
CA ALA A 253 8.99 -40.67 -16.15
C ALA A 253 8.62 -41.44 -17.43
#